data_AF-A0A5J4ZMK1-F1
#
_entry.id   AF-A0A5J4ZMK1-F1
#
_cell.length_a   1.000
_cell.length_b   1.000
_cell.length_c   1.000
_cell.angle_alpha   90.00
_cell.angle_beta   90.00
_cell.angle_gamma   90.00
#
_symmetry.space_group_name_H-M   'P 1'
#
loop_
_entity.id
_entity.type
_entity.pdbx_description
1 polymer ?
#
loop_
_entity_poly.entity_id
_entity_poly.type
_entity_poly.pdbx_seq_one_letter_code
_entity_poly.pdbx_strand_id
1 'polypeptide(L)'
;MTKFLCIFIWGFLIKMLISLLCSFVHGRLPYENLKPDPVLKTLLLSLPIRKVIFTNADKVHALKALRRLGLEDCFEGIICFETLNPIHKSIVSDDEDDIEFMGSTLTSTTATSGSEIFDIIGHFSQPNSGSKLPKTPIICKPSEYAIEQALKIANITNPQKTLFFEDSVRNIQAGKRVGLHTVLVGSSQRIKGADYALESIHNLKEALPELWEAEKMSEVGYPGQVAVETSVTA
;
A
#
# COMPACT_ATOMS: atom_id res chain seq x y z
N MET A 1 -7.06 1.12 -23.58
CA MET A 1 -7.03 2.49 -23.01
C MET A 1 -6.79 2.41 -21.51
N THR A 2 -5.54 2.58 -21.09
CA THR A 2 -5.01 2.22 -19.76
C THR A 2 -4.93 3.49 -18.91
N LYS A 3 -6.00 3.77 -18.16
CA LYS A 3 -5.96 4.81 -17.11
C LYS A 3 -5.18 4.23 -15.94
N PHE A 4 -3.88 4.46 -15.88
CA PHE A 4 -3.06 4.00 -14.77
C PHE A 4 -3.39 4.80 -13.51
N LEU A 5 -3.64 4.10 -12.42
CA LEU A 5 -3.76 4.65 -11.08
C LEU A 5 -2.56 4.18 -10.27
N CYS A 6 -1.80 5.09 -9.66
CA CYS A 6 -0.67 4.68 -8.83
C CYS A 6 -1.08 4.62 -7.36
N ILE A 7 -0.94 3.44 -6.75
CA ILE A 7 -0.90 3.34 -5.30
C ILE A 7 0.57 3.20 -4.90
N PHE A 8 1.09 4.25 -4.29
CA PHE A 8 2.44 4.33 -3.76
C PHE A 8 2.42 3.86 -2.32
N ILE A 9 2.84 2.65 -2.03
CA ILE A 9 2.58 2.04 -0.73
C ILE A 9 3.86 2.09 0.11
N TRP A 10 3.91 3.10 0.99
CA TRP A 10 4.66 3.35 2.25
C TRP A 10 5.96 2.62 2.63
N GLY A 11 6.27 1.41 2.15
CA GLY A 11 7.62 0.87 2.33
C GLY A 11 8.69 1.75 1.67
N PHE A 12 8.26 2.52 0.67
CA PHE A 12 9.09 3.20 -0.30
C PHE A 12 9.73 4.53 0.19
N LEU A 13 8.98 5.46 0.80
CA LEU A 13 9.53 6.80 1.14
C LEU A 13 10.52 6.81 2.30
N ILE A 14 10.47 5.84 3.21
CA ILE A 14 11.28 5.82 4.43
C ILE A 14 12.57 5.01 4.25
N LYS A 15 12.55 3.91 3.48
CA LYS A 15 13.72 3.03 3.35
C LYS A 15 14.76 3.55 2.37
N MET A 16 14.37 4.33 1.36
CA MET A 16 15.31 4.75 0.32
C MET A 16 16.15 6.00 0.66
N LEU A 17 15.84 6.71 1.75
CA LEU A 17 16.71 7.75 2.32
C LEU A 17 17.54 7.26 3.51
N ILE A 18 17.30 6.03 3.97
CA ILE A 18 18.07 5.40 5.05
C ILE A 18 18.74 4.15 4.48
N SER A 19 19.91 4.34 3.85
CA SER A 19 20.85 3.28 3.45
C SER A 19 21.36 2.41 4.62
N LEU A 20 20.69 2.35 5.78
CA LEU A 20 21.31 1.86 7.02
C LEU A 20 20.40 1.21 8.07
N LEU A 21 19.11 0.91 7.83
CA LEU A 21 18.28 0.25 8.85
C LEU A 21 17.42 -0.91 8.29
N CYS A 22 18.09 -1.89 7.69
CA CYS A 22 17.61 -3.27 7.75
C CYS A 22 17.59 -3.72 9.23
N SER A 23 16.42 -3.78 9.89
CA SER A 23 16.10 -4.73 10.99
C SER A 23 14.97 -4.29 11.94
N PHE A 24 14.59 -3.01 11.98
CA PHE A 24 13.69 -2.56 13.04
C PHE A 24 12.21 -2.77 12.70
N VAL A 25 11.72 -3.97 13.03
CA VAL A 25 10.27 -4.24 13.11
C VAL A 25 9.67 -3.60 14.37
N HIS A 26 10.45 -3.29 15.41
CA HIS A 26 9.97 -2.57 16.61
C HIS A 26 10.99 -1.51 17.07
N GLY A 27 10.78 -0.24 16.70
CA GLY A 27 11.56 0.91 17.19
C GLY A 27 11.10 2.25 16.60
N ARG A 28 11.44 3.36 17.26
CA ARG A 28 11.15 4.70 16.75
C ARG A 28 11.99 4.95 15.50
N LEU A 29 11.35 5.37 14.40
CA LEU A 29 12.06 5.80 13.20
C LEU A 29 12.94 7.02 13.54
N PRO A 30 14.23 7.03 13.16
CA PRO A 30 15.09 8.18 13.40
C PRO A 30 14.74 9.29 12.42
N TYR A 31 13.68 10.05 12.73
CA TYR A 31 13.19 11.15 11.90
C TYR A 31 14.23 12.25 11.65
N GLU A 32 15.25 12.34 12.49
CA GLU A 32 16.38 13.28 12.33
C GLU A 32 17.21 12.99 11.07
N ASN A 33 17.21 11.74 10.62
CA ASN A 33 17.94 11.33 9.42
C ASN A 33 17.14 11.55 8.13
N LEU A 34 15.84 11.83 8.23
CA LEU A 34 15.00 12.14 7.08
C LEU A 34 15.21 13.60 6.69
N LYS A 35 15.68 13.80 5.45
CA LYS A 35 15.90 15.10 4.85
C LYS A 35 14.90 15.32 3.71
N PRO A 36 14.51 16.58 3.44
CA PRO A 36 13.70 16.90 2.27
C PRO A 36 14.33 16.37 0.99
N ASP A 37 13.50 15.84 0.10
CA ASP A 37 13.92 15.31 -1.20
C ASP A 37 13.24 16.09 -2.33
N PRO A 38 13.81 17.24 -2.75
CA PRO A 38 13.23 18.08 -3.79
C PRO A 38 13.21 17.37 -5.15
N VAL A 39 14.17 16.48 -5.42
CA VAL A 39 14.25 15.73 -6.68
C VAL A 39 13.06 14.76 -6.76
N LEU A 40 12.83 14.00 -5.69
CA LEU A 40 11.67 13.12 -5.59
C LEU A 40 10.35 13.91 -5.62
N LYS A 41 10.29 15.08 -4.96
CA LYS A 41 9.11 15.94 -5.00
C LYS A 41 8.78 16.35 -6.43
N THR A 42 9.74 16.88 -7.18
CA THR A 42 9.55 17.27 -8.58
C THR A 42 9.14 16.07 -9.44
N LEU A 43 9.75 14.91 -9.22
CA LEU A 43 9.41 13.67 -9.93
C LEU A 43 7.94 13.27 -9.68
N LEU A 44 7.50 13.22 -8.42
CA LEU A 44 6.13 12.84 -8.05
C LEU A 44 5.08 13.85 -8.52
N LEU A 45 5.40 15.15 -8.46
CA LEU A 45 4.53 16.20 -8.98
C LEU A 45 4.40 16.14 -10.50
N SER A 46 5.47 15.77 -11.22
CA SER A 46 5.45 15.67 -12.67
C SER A 46 4.63 14.50 -13.20
N LEU A 47 4.29 13.51 -12.37
CA LEU A 47 3.48 12.35 -12.75
C LEU A 47 2.00 12.74 -12.92
N PRO A 48 1.42 12.66 -14.13
CA PRO A 48 0.03 13.03 -14.43
C PRO A 48 -0.97 11.94 -14.03
N ILE A 49 -0.77 11.32 -12.88
CA ILE A 49 -1.59 10.22 -12.37
C ILE A 49 -1.89 10.44 -10.90
N ARG A 50 -3.06 9.95 -10.49
CA ARG A 50 -3.51 9.96 -9.10
C ARG A 50 -2.62 9.06 -8.25
N LYS A 51 -2.29 9.54 -7.05
CA LYS A 51 -1.31 8.96 -6.13
C LYS A 51 -1.94 8.79 -4.76
N VAL A 52 -2.00 7.55 -4.26
CA VAL A 52 -2.52 7.25 -2.91
C VAL A 52 -1.47 6.49 -2.13
N ILE A 53 -1.33 6.79 -0.84
CA ILE A 53 -0.46 6.03 0.04
C ILE A 53 -1.21 4.88 0.70
N PHE A 54 -0.61 3.68 0.77
CA PHE A 54 -1.09 2.61 1.65
C PHE A 54 0.04 2.13 2.58
N THR A 55 -0.23 2.01 3.88
CA THR A 55 0.76 1.66 4.90
C THR A 55 0.24 0.72 5.97
N ASN A 56 1.14 -0.05 6.58
CA ASN A 56 0.88 -0.77 7.84
C ASN A 56 1.14 0.13 9.08
N ALA A 57 1.71 1.32 8.92
CA ALA A 57 1.94 2.28 9.99
C ALA A 57 0.65 3.05 10.33
N ASP A 58 0.69 3.78 11.44
CA ASP A 58 -0.37 4.70 11.84
C ASP A 58 -0.33 6.01 11.03
N LYS A 59 -1.43 6.77 11.07
CA LYS A 59 -1.55 8.03 10.31
C LYS A 59 -0.57 9.11 10.76
N VAL A 60 -0.22 9.15 12.05
CA VAL A 60 0.66 10.17 12.64
C VAL A 60 2.09 9.97 12.17
N HIS A 61 2.57 8.72 12.26
CA HIS A 61 3.83 8.28 11.70
C HIS A 61 3.90 8.63 10.22
N ALA A 62 2.78 8.44 9.52
CA ALA A 62 2.71 8.68 8.12
C ALA A 62 2.94 10.15 7.74
N LEU A 63 2.11 11.02 8.27
CA LEU A 63 2.22 12.46 8.02
C LEU A 63 3.57 13.03 8.48
N LYS A 64 4.13 12.51 9.58
CA LYS A 64 5.44 12.97 10.08
C LYS A 64 6.57 12.67 9.10
N ALA A 65 6.58 11.50 8.47
CA ALA A 65 7.58 11.17 7.45
C ALA A 65 7.42 12.04 6.20
N LEU A 66 6.19 12.21 5.70
CA LEU A 66 5.91 13.05 4.52
C LEU A 66 6.36 14.50 4.72
N ARG A 67 6.09 15.07 5.88
CA ARG A 67 6.52 16.42 6.28
C ARG A 67 8.04 16.56 6.24
N ARG A 68 8.77 15.61 6.83
CA ARG A 68 10.24 15.61 6.85
C ARG A 68 10.84 15.50 5.44
N LEU A 69 10.16 14.79 4.55
CA LEU A 69 10.57 14.61 3.16
C LEU A 69 10.12 15.74 2.22
N GLY A 70 9.15 16.57 2.64
CA GLY A 70 8.56 17.62 1.81
C GLY A 70 7.56 17.11 0.75
N LEU A 71 6.93 15.96 1.00
CA LEU A 71 6.11 15.22 0.02
C LEU A 71 4.61 15.15 0.38
N GLU A 72 4.18 15.93 1.36
CA GLU A 72 2.81 15.95 1.89
C GLU A 72 1.73 16.35 0.89
N ASP A 73 2.10 17.13 -0.13
CA ASP A 73 1.25 17.64 -1.20
C ASP A 73 1.25 16.75 -2.47
N CYS A 74 2.02 15.66 -2.48
CA CYS A 74 2.16 14.78 -3.63
C CYS A 74 1.10 13.67 -3.72
N PHE A 75 0.32 13.46 -2.65
CA PHE A 75 -0.61 12.33 -2.52
C PHE A 75 -2.01 12.79 -2.17
N GLU A 76 -3.01 12.18 -2.80
CA GLU A 76 -4.43 12.51 -2.57
C GLU A 76 -4.93 11.98 -1.22
N GLY A 77 -4.39 10.84 -0.76
CA GLY A 77 -4.86 10.20 0.46
C GLY A 77 -3.87 9.20 1.04
N ILE A 78 -4.14 8.82 2.29
CA ILE A 78 -3.35 7.84 3.05
C ILE A 78 -4.31 6.79 3.61
N ILE A 79 -4.10 5.55 3.20
CA ILE A 79 -4.71 4.34 3.75
C ILE A 79 -3.72 3.77 4.74
N CYS A 80 -4.06 3.79 6.02
CA CYS A 80 -3.17 3.39 7.11
C CYS A 80 -3.82 2.33 7.99
N PHE A 81 -3.15 1.95 9.08
CA PHE A 81 -3.64 0.95 10.02
C PHE A 81 -5.07 1.23 10.47
N GLU A 82 -5.35 2.46 10.90
CA GLU A 82 -6.65 2.90 11.41
C GLU A 82 -7.73 2.90 10.33
N THR A 83 -7.35 3.15 9.07
CA THR A 83 -8.28 3.13 7.93
C THR A 83 -8.70 1.71 7.57
N LEU A 84 -7.80 0.72 7.75
CA LEU A 84 -8.09 -0.68 7.51
C LEU A 84 -8.72 -1.40 8.70
N ASN A 85 -8.48 -0.91 9.91
CA ASN A 85 -8.92 -1.52 11.16
C ASN A 85 -9.71 -0.49 11.98
N PRO A 86 -10.89 -0.05 11.50
CA PRO A 86 -11.72 0.84 12.28
C PRO A 86 -12.12 0.13 13.57
N ILE A 87 -11.85 0.76 14.71
CA ILE A 87 -12.36 0.28 15.99
C ILE A 87 -13.88 0.47 15.91
N HIS A 88 -14.63 -0.63 15.81
CA HIS A 88 -16.06 -0.58 16.08
C HIS A 88 -16.20 -0.17 17.54
N LYS A 89 -16.46 1.11 17.78
CA LYS A 89 -16.98 1.58 19.06
C LYS A 89 -18.33 0.90 19.19
N SER A 90 -18.37 -0.30 19.80
CA SER A 90 -19.57 -0.78 20.44
C SER A 90 -20.06 0.40 21.26
N ILE A 91 -21.29 0.81 21.04
CA ILE A 91 -21.95 1.86 21.80
C ILE A 91 -21.92 1.41 23.26
N VAL A 92 -20.87 1.80 23.96
CA VAL A 92 -20.84 1.86 25.41
C VAL A 92 -21.03 3.34 25.65
N SER A 93 -22.21 3.62 26.19
CA SER A 93 -22.62 4.92 26.70
C SER A 93 -21.47 5.59 27.44
N ASP A 94 -21.38 6.91 27.26
CA ASP A 94 -20.51 7.79 28.03
C ASP A 94 -20.69 7.51 29.52
N ASP A 95 -19.66 6.95 30.13
CA ASP A 95 -19.24 7.30 31.48
C ASP A 95 -17.70 7.28 31.43
N GLU A 96 -17.12 8.45 31.65
CA GLU A 96 -15.68 8.61 31.85
C GLU A 96 -15.28 7.76 33.07
N ASP A 97 -14.16 7.03 32.98
CA ASP A 97 -13.12 6.96 34.00
C ASP A 97 -12.04 5.92 33.62
N ASP A 98 -10.81 6.41 33.58
CA ASP A 98 -9.51 5.74 33.82
C ASP A 98 -9.13 4.44 33.08
N ILE A 99 -8.15 4.59 32.18
CA ILE A 99 -7.39 3.48 31.59
C ILE A 99 -6.28 3.06 32.58
N GLU A 100 -6.54 2.02 33.38
CA GLU A 100 -5.48 1.27 34.06
C GLU A 100 -5.07 0.02 33.27
N PHE A 101 -3.78 0.01 32.89
CA PHE A 101 -3.06 -1.14 32.39
C PHE A 101 -2.74 -2.09 33.56
N MET A 102 -3.41 -3.25 33.64
CA MET A 102 -2.99 -4.32 34.56
C MET A 102 -3.03 -5.70 33.89
N GLY A 103 -1.87 -6.36 33.95
CA GLY A 103 -1.69 -7.74 33.54
C GLY A 103 -2.31 -8.74 34.52
N SER A 104 -2.68 -9.88 33.95
CA SER A 104 -2.80 -11.23 34.54
C SER A 104 -3.45 -11.37 35.92
N THR A 105 -4.65 -11.94 35.97
CA THR A 105 -5.02 -13.02 36.92
C THR A 105 -6.13 -13.90 36.33
N LEU A 106 -5.91 -15.22 36.36
CA LEU A 106 -6.85 -16.28 35.97
C LEU A 106 -7.96 -16.42 37.02
N THR A 107 -9.23 -16.39 36.61
CA THR A 107 -10.30 -17.17 37.25
C THR A 107 -11.40 -17.49 36.25
N SER A 108 -11.62 -18.79 36.06
CA SER A 108 -12.68 -19.43 35.29
C SER A 108 -14.07 -19.20 35.89
N THR A 109 -15.07 -18.80 35.10
CA THR A 109 -16.32 -19.57 34.86
C THR A 109 -17.37 -18.78 34.04
N THR A 110 -18.16 -19.57 33.30
CA THR A 110 -19.44 -19.29 32.62
C THR A 110 -19.44 -18.59 31.25
N ALA A 111 -20.11 -19.29 30.33
CA ALA A 111 -20.10 -19.11 28.90
C ALA A 111 -21.03 -17.97 28.45
N THR A 112 -20.52 -17.09 27.58
CA THR A 112 -21.30 -16.28 26.64
C THR A 112 -20.36 -15.88 25.49
N SER A 113 -20.86 -15.87 24.26
CA SER A 113 -20.08 -15.81 23.00
C SER A 113 -19.27 -14.51 22.79
N GLY A 114 -18.12 -14.38 23.44
CA GLY A 114 -17.19 -13.25 23.28
C GLY A 114 -15.76 -13.73 23.15
N SER A 115 -15.11 -13.34 22.05
CA SER A 115 -13.64 -13.30 21.85
C SER A 115 -12.80 -14.14 22.82
N GLU A 116 -12.79 -15.47 22.64
CA GLU A 116 -11.89 -16.34 23.42
C GLU A 116 -10.44 -15.99 23.07
N ILE A 117 -9.63 -15.67 24.09
CA ILE A 117 -8.18 -15.47 23.94
C ILE A 117 -7.60 -16.81 23.48
N PHE A 118 -7.06 -16.85 22.27
CA PHE A 118 -6.45 -18.06 21.74
C PHE A 118 -5.13 -18.35 22.46
N ASP A 119 -5.05 -19.50 23.14
CA ASP A 119 -3.84 -19.95 23.82
C ASP A 119 -2.79 -20.43 22.81
N ILE A 120 -1.97 -19.47 22.35
CA ILE A 120 -0.85 -19.71 21.43
C ILE A 120 0.19 -20.65 22.08
N ILE A 121 0.44 -20.54 23.38
CA ILE A 121 1.48 -21.32 24.06
C ILE A 121 1.05 -22.79 24.15
N GLY A 122 -0.19 -23.05 24.56
CA GLY A 122 -0.76 -24.40 24.56
C GLY A 122 -0.81 -25.02 23.17
N HIS A 123 -1.12 -24.22 22.14
CA HIS A 123 -1.15 -24.68 20.75
C HIS A 123 0.22 -25.14 20.24
N PHE A 124 1.28 -24.35 20.41
CA PHE A 124 2.64 -24.72 19.96
C PHE A 124 3.32 -25.80 20.83
N SER A 125 2.75 -26.10 22.01
CA SER A 125 3.26 -27.16 22.90
C SER A 125 2.81 -28.56 22.48
N GLN A 126 1.91 -28.70 21.48
CA GLN A 126 1.43 -30.00 21.01
C GLN A 126 2.23 -30.50 19.78
N PRO A 127 2.83 -31.72 19.81
CA PRO A 127 3.79 -32.14 18.79
C PRO A 127 3.27 -32.37 17.36
N ASN A 128 1.97 -32.21 17.08
CA ASN A 128 1.38 -32.48 15.75
C ASN A 128 -0.01 -31.85 15.56
N SER A 129 -0.22 -30.60 15.98
CA SER A 129 -1.50 -29.92 15.73
C SER A 129 -1.45 -29.17 14.39
N GLY A 130 -1.83 -29.85 13.29
CA GLY A 130 -2.13 -29.19 12.01
C GLY A 130 -3.35 -28.26 12.06
N SER A 131 -3.78 -27.82 13.24
CA SER A 131 -4.91 -26.92 13.43
C SER A 131 -4.53 -25.50 13.03
N LYS A 132 -5.37 -24.90 12.19
CA LYS A 132 -5.16 -23.57 11.64
C LYS A 132 -5.30 -22.54 12.76
N LEU A 133 -4.29 -21.69 12.94
CA LEU A 133 -4.37 -20.52 13.83
C LEU A 133 -5.63 -19.71 13.49
N PRO A 134 -6.32 -19.13 14.49
CA PRO A 134 -7.46 -18.26 14.25
C PRO A 134 -7.01 -17.08 13.38
N LYS A 135 -7.87 -16.64 12.46
CA LYS A 135 -7.59 -15.45 11.66
C LYS A 135 -7.45 -14.28 12.62
N THR A 136 -6.29 -13.62 12.60
CA THR A 136 -6.09 -12.38 13.36
C THR A 136 -7.13 -11.36 12.90
N PRO A 137 -7.80 -10.64 13.81
CA PRO A 137 -8.76 -9.60 13.44
C PRO A 137 -8.06 -8.42 12.74
N ILE A 138 -6.73 -8.32 12.85
CA ILE A 138 -5.93 -7.26 12.26
C ILE A 138 -5.74 -7.51 10.75
N ILE A 139 -6.15 -6.51 9.96
CA ILE A 139 -6.01 -6.43 8.52
C ILE A 139 -4.78 -5.60 8.19
N CYS A 140 -3.74 -6.23 7.65
CA CYS A 140 -2.51 -5.54 7.22
C CYS A 140 -1.82 -6.28 6.07
N LYS A 141 -0.90 -5.62 5.37
CA LYS A 141 -0.04 -6.27 4.37
C LYS A 141 0.87 -7.31 5.07
N PRO A 142 1.18 -8.46 4.45
CA PRO A 142 1.00 -8.83 3.04
C PRO A 142 -0.36 -9.49 2.71
N SER A 143 -1.39 -9.36 3.55
CA SER A 143 -2.69 -9.97 3.26
C SER A 143 -3.29 -9.43 1.96
N GLU A 144 -3.71 -10.31 1.05
CA GLU A 144 -4.45 -9.95 -0.17
C GLU A 144 -5.74 -9.21 0.17
N TYR A 145 -6.43 -9.65 1.23
CA TYR A 145 -7.61 -8.98 1.74
C TYR A 145 -7.33 -7.52 2.14
N ALA A 146 -6.17 -7.23 2.75
CA ALA A 146 -5.80 -5.84 3.09
C ALA A 146 -5.62 -4.97 1.83
N ILE A 147 -5.05 -5.55 0.77
CA ILE A 147 -4.88 -4.87 -0.53
C ILE A 147 -6.25 -4.64 -1.19
N GLU A 148 -7.14 -5.63 -1.16
CA GLU A 148 -8.52 -5.49 -1.67
C GLU A 148 -9.30 -4.41 -0.93
N GLN A 149 -9.19 -4.32 0.40
CA GLN A 149 -9.81 -3.25 1.18
C GLN A 149 -9.20 -1.89 0.82
N ALA A 150 -7.88 -1.81 0.65
CA ALA A 150 -7.24 -0.57 0.21
C ALA A 150 -7.75 -0.10 -1.16
N LEU A 151 -7.93 -1.02 -2.12
CA LEU A 151 -8.50 -0.71 -3.43
C LEU A 151 -9.93 -0.17 -3.32
N LYS A 152 -10.77 -0.78 -2.47
CA LYS A 152 -12.14 -0.30 -2.21
C LYS A 152 -12.14 1.11 -1.62
N ILE A 153 -11.33 1.34 -0.59
CA ILE A 153 -11.23 2.64 0.11
C ILE A 153 -10.72 3.74 -0.84
N ALA A 154 -9.79 3.40 -1.73
CA ALA A 154 -9.30 4.32 -2.75
C ALA A 154 -10.24 4.46 -3.96
N ASN A 155 -11.42 3.83 -3.97
CA ASN A 155 -12.37 3.84 -5.11
C ASN A 155 -11.75 3.31 -6.42
N ILE A 156 -10.97 2.23 -6.32
CA ILE A 156 -10.26 1.61 -7.44
C ILE A 156 -11.02 0.39 -7.91
N THR A 157 -11.59 0.48 -9.10
CA THR A 157 -12.46 -0.57 -9.65
C THR A 157 -11.70 -1.59 -10.51
N ASN A 158 -10.50 -1.25 -11.01
CA ASN A 158 -9.71 -2.12 -11.87
C ASN A 158 -8.27 -2.29 -11.34
N PRO A 159 -7.97 -3.40 -10.63
CA PRO A 159 -6.63 -3.70 -10.15
C PRO A 159 -5.58 -3.78 -11.27
N GLN A 160 -5.94 -4.29 -12.45
CA GLN A 160 -5.03 -4.44 -13.59
C GLN A 160 -4.60 -3.10 -14.19
N LYS A 161 -5.25 -2.01 -13.83
CA LYS A 161 -4.85 -0.65 -14.21
C LYS A 161 -4.15 0.09 -13.07
N THR A 162 -3.71 -0.63 -12.06
CA THR A 162 -3.16 -0.04 -10.85
C THR A 162 -1.72 -0.47 -10.65
N LEU A 163 -0.81 0.52 -10.55
CA LEU A 163 0.58 0.29 -10.21
C LEU A 163 0.75 0.24 -8.69
N PHE A 164 1.54 -0.72 -8.24
CA PHE A 164 1.81 -1.01 -6.84
C PHE A 164 3.31 -1.04 -6.59
N PHE A 165 3.80 0.05 -6.01
CA PHE A 165 5.21 0.22 -5.62
C PHE A 165 5.42 -0.25 -4.18
N GLU A 166 6.31 -1.23 -3.99
CA GLU A 166 6.63 -1.82 -2.70
C GLU A 166 8.08 -2.31 -2.68
N ASP A 167 8.70 -2.33 -1.50
CA ASP A 167 10.07 -2.84 -1.30
C ASP A 167 10.07 -4.27 -0.72
N SER A 168 8.93 -4.71 -0.18
CA SER A 168 8.79 -6.06 0.35
C SER A 168 8.34 -7.03 -0.73
N VAL A 169 9.18 -8.05 -1.00
CA VAL A 169 8.86 -9.19 -1.87
C VAL A 169 7.51 -9.83 -1.53
N ARG A 170 7.21 -10.00 -0.23
CA ARG A 170 5.93 -10.60 0.21
C ARG A 170 4.73 -9.72 -0.15
N ASN A 171 4.86 -8.40 0.01
CA ASN A 171 3.81 -7.46 -0.36
C ASN A 171 3.61 -7.45 -1.88
N ILE A 172 4.71 -7.36 -2.65
CA ILE A 172 4.69 -7.41 -4.12
C ILE A 172 3.96 -8.66 -4.62
N GLN A 173 4.32 -9.83 -4.11
CA GLN A 173 3.68 -11.08 -4.51
C GLN A 173 2.19 -11.12 -4.18
N ALA A 174 1.77 -10.56 -3.04
CA ALA A 174 0.36 -10.45 -2.69
C ALA A 174 -0.39 -9.50 -3.64
N GLY A 175 0.17 -8.33 -3.93
CA GLY A 175 -0.42 -7.40 -4.89
C GLY A 175 -0.53 -8.00 -6.30
N LYS A 176 0.47 -8.79 -6.70
CA LYS A 176 0.42 -9.50 -7.98
C LYS A 176 -0.73 -10.49 -8.05
N ARG A 177 -1.02 -11.20 -6.96
CA ARG A 177 -2.15 -12.15 -6.87
C ARG A 177 -3.52 -11.44 -6.86
N VAL A 178 -3.60 -10.24 -6.31
CA VAL A 178 -4.79 -9.36 -6.41
C VAL A 178 -4.97 -8.78 -7.83
N GLY A 179 -3.94 -8.89 -8.68
CA GLY A 179 -3.99 -8.44 -10.08
C GLY A 179 -3.46 -7.03 -10.29
N LEU A 180 -2.62 -6.51 -9.39
CA LEU A 180 -1.93 -5.23 -9.58
C LEU A 180 -0.73 -5.39 -10.53
N HIS A 181 -0.37 -4.31 -11.22
CA HIS A 181 0.96 -4.19 -11.82
C HIS A 181 1.95 -3.80 -10.72
N THR A 182 3.03 -4.56 -10.60
CA THR A 182 3.88 -4.52 -9.40
C THR A 182 5.29 -4.04 -9.71
N VAL A 183 5.78 -3.11 -8.89
CA VAL A 183 7.12 -2.53 -9.03
C VAL A 183 7.88 -2.73 -7.73
N LEU A 184 8.85 -3.65 -7.74
CA LEU A 184 9.75 -3.85 -6.61
C LEU A 184 10.79 -2.72 -6.57
N VAL A 185 10.89 -1.99 -5.47
CA VAL A 185 11.87 -0.90 -5.33
C VAL A 185 12.98 -1.28 -4.35
N GLY A 186 14.21 -0.84 -4.60
CA GLY A 186 15.41 -1.17 -3.83
C GLY A 186 16.23 -2.33 -4.40
N SER A 187 15.92 -2.79 -5.62
CA SER A 187 16.63 -3.89 -6.30
C SER A 187 16.58 -3.73 -7.81
N SER A 188 17.69 -3.94 -8.51
CA SER A 188 17.71 -4.09 -9.98
C SER A 188 17.25 -5.47 -10.43
N GLN A 189 17.26 -6.47 -9.53
CA GLN A 189 16.85 -7.83 -9.87
C GLN A 189 15.33 -7.99 -9.76
N ARG A 190 14.70 -8.24 -10.90
CA ARG A 190 13.30 -8.65 -10.97
C ARG A 190 13.13 -10.07 -10.44
N ILE A 191 12.17 -10.25 -9.56
CA ILE A 191 11.82 -11.55 -8.98
C ILE A 191 10.54 -12.12 -9.59
N LYS A 192 10.31 -13.42 -9.39
CA LYS A 192 9.03 -14.04 -9.71
C LYS A 192 7.92 -13.41 -8.85
N GLY A 193 6.96 -12.78 -9.53
CA GLY A 193 5.85 -12.06 -8.90
C GLY A 193 5.98 -10.54 -8.87
N ALA A 194 7.06 -9.96 -9.43
CA ALA A 194 7.19 -8.54 -9.71
C ALA A 194 7.17 -8.30 -11.23
N ASP A 195 6.45 -7.28 -11.71
CA ASP A 195 6.46 -6.90 -13.13
C ASP A 195 7.71 -6.09 -13.47
N TYR A 196 8.07 -5.17 -12.58
CA TYR A 196 9.22 -4.29 -12.69
C TYR A 196 10.07 -4.33 -11.42
N ALA A 197 11.33 -3.94 -11.56
CA ALA A 197 12.24 -3.74 -10.44
C ALA A 197 13.06 -2.47 -10.67
N LEU A 198 13.19 -1.64 -9.62
CA LEU A 198 13.92 -0.38 -9.62
C LEU A 198 14.91 -0.39 -8.46
N GLU A 199 16.17 -0.01 -8.69
CA GLU A 199 17.11 0.25 -7.59
C GLU A 199 16.67 1.45 -6.76
N SER A 200 16.18 2.50 -7.43
CA SER A 200 15.66 3.70 -6.81
C SER A 200 14.38 4.18 -7.49
N ILE A 201 13.46 4.78 -6.74
CA ILE A 201 12.31 5.46 -7.38
C ILE A 201 12.73 6.63 -8.23
N HIS A 202 13.93 7.19 -8.01
CA HIS A 202 14.43 8.27 -8.86
C HIS A 202 14.56 7.81 -10.31
N ASN A 203 14.72 6.50 -10.54
CA ASN A 203 14.74 5.90 -11.87
C ASN A 203 13.35 5.68 -12.47
N LEU A 204 12.26 6.11 -11.81
CA LEU A 204 10.89 5.85 -12.28
C LEU A 204 10.64 6.37 -13.69
N LYS A 205 11.14 7.56 -14.02
CA LYS A 205 10.95 8.15 -15.35
C LYS A 205 11.71 7.41 -16.45
N GLU A 206 12.87 6.86 -16.12
CA GLU A 206 13.67 6.06 -17.05
C GLU A 206 13.05 4.67 -17.25
N ALA A 207 12.55 4.06 -16.18
CA ALA A 207 12.07 2.69 -16.20
C ALA A 207 10.61 2.55 -16.66
N LEU A 208 9.78 3.57 -16.43
CA LEU A 208 8.36 3.61 -16.81
C LEU A 208 8.00 4.96 -17.47
N PRO A 209 8.65 5.33 -18.59
CA PRO A 209 8.44 6.62 -19.26
C PRO A 209 6.99 6.81 -19.75
N GLU A 210 6.28 5.73 -20.06
CA GLU A 210 4.89 5.72 -20.53
C GLU A 210 3.91 6.35 -19.54
N LEU A 211 4.27 6.44 -18.25
CA LEU A 211 3.46 7.10 -17.23
C LEU A 211 3.30 8.61 -17.46
N TRP A 212 4.23 9.23 -18.21
CA TRP A 212 4.17 10.64 -18.58
C TRP A 212 3.53 10.88 -19.95
N GLU A 213 3.42 9.85 -20.79
CA GLU A 213 2.88 9.97 -22.14
C GLU A 213 1.36 9.68 -22.20
N ALA A 214 0.77 9.21 -21.10
CA ALA A 214 -0.62 8.81 -21.01
C ALA A 214 -1.64 9.95 -21.29
N GLU A 215 -1.24 11.21 -21.23
CA GLU A 215 -2.10 12.36 -21.58
C GLU A 215 -2.05 12.72 -23.08
N LYS A 216 -0.95 12.45 -23.80
CA LYS A 216 -0.77 12.92 -25.18
C LYS A 216 -1.62 12.17 -26.22
N MET A 217 -2.07 10.95 -25.91
CA MET A 217 -2.90 10.17 -26.84
C MET A 217 -4.41 10.48 -26.76
N SER A 218 -4.87 11.26 -25.77
CA SER A 218 -6.28 11.68 -25.70
C SER A 218 -6.64 12.86 -26.60
N GLU A 219 -5.65 13.55 -27.20
CA GLU A 219 -5.88 14.74 -28.04
C GLU A 219 -5.71 14.52 -29.55
N VAL A 220 -5.43 13.31 -30.02
CA VAL A 220 -5.50 13.00 -31.46
C VAL A 220 -6.90 12.52 -31.80
N GLY A 221 -7.84 13.47 -31.87
CA GLY A 221 -9.08 13.27 -32.61
C GLY A 221 -8.75 13.04 -34.08
N TYR A 222 -9.08 11.86 -34.62
CA TYR A 222 -8.99 11.60 -36.05
C TYR A 222 -9.84 12.64 -36.82
N PRO A 223 -9.27 13.46 -37.72
CA PRO A 223 -10.09 14.17 -38.69
C PRO A 223 -10.44 13.21 -39.82
N GLY A 224 -11.74 12.88 -39.92
CA GLY A 224 -12.51 12.87 -41.17
C GLY A 224 -12.12 11.94 -42.33
N GLN A 225 -13.10 11.10 -42.68
CA GLN A 225 -13.47 10.67 -44.04
C GLN A 225 -12.38 10.03 -44.93
N VAL A 226 -12.48 8.70 -45.09
CA VAL A 226 -12.02 8.05 -46.32
C VAL A 226 -13.16 8.13 -47.34
N ALA A 227 -12.92 8.88 -48.41
CA ALA A 227 -13.80 9.06 -49.54
C ALA A 227 -14.01 7.74 -50.30
N VAL A 228 -15.24 7.53 -50.77
CA VAL A 228 -15.64 6.44 -51.67
C VAL A 228 -15.17 6.81 -53.09
N GLU A 229 -14.26 6.04 -53.67
CA GLU A 229 -13.96 6.12 -55.10
C GLU A 229 -15.09 5.47 -55.91
N THR A 230 -15.70 6.25 -56.81
CA THR A 230 -16.64 5.76 -57.82
C THR A 230 -15.90 5.73 -59.15
N SER A 231 -15.78 4.55 -59.77
CA SER A 231 -15.23 4.40 -61.12
C SER A 231 -16.29 4.77 -62.17
N VAL A 232 -15.97 5.72 -63.04
CA VAL A 232 -16.70 5.97 -64.29
C VAL A 232 -15.79 5.56 -65.44
N THR A 233 -16.27 4.66 -66.30
CA THR A 233 -15.61 4.30 -67.56
C THR A 233 -16.23 5.13 -68.69
N ALA A 234 -15.36 5.74 -69.51
CA ALA A 234 -15.73 6.50 -70.71
C ALA A 234 -16.08 5.59 -71.89
#